data_AF-A0AAD5VXH1-F1
#
_entry.id   AF-A0AAD5VXH1-F1
#
_cell.length_a   1.000
_cell.length_b   1.000
_cell.length_c   1.000
_cell.angle_alpha   90.00
_cell.angle_beta   90.00
_cell.angle_gamma   90.00
#
_symmetry.space_group_name_H-M   'P 1'
#
loop_
_entity.id
_entity.type
_entity.pdbx_description
1 polymer ?
#
loop_
_entity_poly.entity_id
_entity_poly.type
_entity_poly.pdbx_seq_one_letter_code
_entity_poly.pdbx_strand_id
1 'polypeptide(L)'
;MTLKRSDSQITLVNPTFDNDPALVLLLKPDNVKQTTMTILRTGQVAYNVESNTSLTKCSVLRPGEKDPVALIERKDLFPDKITLQGEERQTIKSWLKGYGTFKEFPISFERSGNTYHWKINFVSQLALFNANQPDHPIAWFERSKKRVIDGKPVILQAWLAMEPEAISIQDAVVVSFLVVEHKLRTDMKAGDLVAGRASNYVF
;
A
#
# COMPACT_ATOMS: atom_id res chain seq x y z
N MET A 1 16.97 9.36 38.95
CA MET A 1 16.19 9.93 37.82
C MET A 1 15.98 8.80 36.83
N THR A 2 14.81 8.16 36.85
CA THR A 2 14.56 6.90 36.13
C THR A 2 13.57 7.19 35.01
N LEU A 3 14.02 7.09 33.76
CA LEU A 3 13.19 7.27 32.56
C LEU A 3 12.13 6.17 32.52
N LYS A 4 10.85 6.56 32.69
CA LYS A 4 9.71 5.70 32.41
C LYS A 4 9.63 5.49 30.90
N ARG A 5 9.84 4.25 30.48
CA ARG A 5 9.57 3.75 29.14
C ARG A 5 8.05 3.80 28.93
N SER A 6 7.60 4.69 28.04
CA SER A 6 6.20 4.72 27.61
C SER A 6 6.00 3.58 26.61
N ASP A 7 5.67 2.40 27.11
CA ASP A 7 5.15 1.31 26.29
C ASP A 7 3.71 1.69 25.91
N SER A 8 3.56 2.32 24.74
CA SER A 8 2.25 2.57 24.13
C SER A 8 1.64 1.24 23.72
N GLN A 9 0.76 0.72 24.58
CA GLN A 9 -0.19 -0.33 24.23
C GLN A 9 -1.13 0.22 23.15
N ILE A 10 -0.87 -0.12 21.88
CA ILE A 10 -1.84 0.08 20.80
C ILE A 10 -2.95 -0.95 21.03
N THR A 11 -4.14 -0.47 21.38
CA THR A 11 -5.33 -1.28 21.58
C THR A 11 -5.83 -1.88 20.26
N LEU A 12 -6.46 -3.04 20.38
CA LEU A 12 -6.98 -3.91 19.31
C LEU A 12 -8.21 -3.28 18.62
N VAL A 13 -8.11 -2.06 18.11
CA VAL A 13 -9.15 -1.46 17.30
C VAL A 13 -8.72 -1.67 15.85
N ASN A 14 -9.45 -2.51 15.10
CA ASN A 14 -9.43 -2.36 13.65
C ASN A 14 -9.71 -0.88 13.40
N PRO A 15 -8.95 -0.16 12.57
CA PRO A 15 -9.25 1.24 12.27
C PRO A 15 -10.65 1.28 11.65
N THR A 16 -11.64 1.46 12.51
CA THR A 16 -12.98 1.85 12.14
C THR A 16 -12.82 3.31 11.82
N PHE A 17 -12.88 3.61 10.53
CA PHE A 17 -13.58 4.77 10.01
C PHE A 17 -14.38 5.47 11.13
N ASP A 18 -13.93 6.67 11.52
CA ASP A 18 -14.80 7.55 12.31
C ASP A 18 -16.06 7.88 11.48
N ASN A 19 -15.97 7.78 10.14
CA ASN A 19 -17.04 7.95 9.15
C ASN A 19 -16.87 7.03 7.94
N ASP A 20 -17.94 6.71 7.21
CA ASP A 20 -17.84 5.96 5.94
C ASP A 20 -16.74 6.52 5.00
N PRO A 21 -15.89 5.66 4.38
CA PRO A 21 -14.85 6.12 3.48
C PRO A 21 -15.41 6.93 2.33
N ALA A 22 -14.70 8.00 1.98
CA ALA A 22 -14.98 8.77 0.77
C ALA A 22 -14.78 7.93 -0.49
N LEU A 23 -13.76 7.06 -0.50
CA LEU A 23 -13.45 6.18 -1.63
C LEU A 23 -12.99 4.81 -1.14
N VAL A 24 -13.49 3.75 -1.79
CA VAL A 24 -13.01 2.37 -1.61
C VAL A 24 -12.65 1.81 -2.97
N LEU A 25 -11.40 1.41 -3.13
CA LEU A 25 -10.86 0.75 -4.31
C LEU A 25 -10.73 -0.74 -4.05
N LEU A 26 -11.47 -1.55 -4.80
CA LEU A 26 -11.35 -3.00 -4.80
C LEU A 26 -10.27 -3.45 -5.77
N LEU A 27 -9.35 -4.31 -5.30
CA LEU A 27 -8.27 -4.85 -6.12
C LEU A 27 -8.67 -6.22 -6.68
N LYS A 28 -8.48 -6.43 -7.99
CA LYS A 28 -8.68 -7.74 -8.63
C LYS A 28 -7.64 -8.00 -9.74
N PRO A 29 -6.80 -9.04 -9.61
CA PRO A 29 -6.58 -9.86 -8.41
C PRO A 29 -5.91 -9.07 -7.27
N ASP A 30 -5.75 -9.70 -6.09
CA ASP A 30 -4.96 -9.16 -4.97
C ASP A 30 -3.45 -9.29 -5.23
N ASN A 31 -2.99 -8.61 -6.28
CA ASN A 31 -1.61 -8.62 -6.75
C ASN A 31 -1.19 -7.20 -7.15
N VAL A 32 -0.45 -6.53 -6.27
CA VAL A 32 0.03 -5.15 -6.47
C VAL A 32 0.98 -4.95 -7.66
N LYS A 33 1.36 -6.01 -8.38
CA LYS A 33 2.11 -5.91 -9.64
C LYS A 33 1.21 -5.96 -10.87
N GLN A 34 0.01 -6.53 -10.73
CA GLN A 34 -0.92 -6.75 -11.82
C GLN A 34 -2.34 -6.82 -11.26
N THR A 35 -3.03 -5.70 -11.24
CA THR A 35 -4.38 -5.59 -10.66
C THR A 35 -5.17 -4.48 -11.31
N THR A 36 -6.48 -4.67 -11.39
CA THR A 36 -7.43 -3.61 -11.70
C THR A 36 -8.04 -3.12 -10.39
N MET A 37 -7.95 -1.82 -10.14
CA MET A 37 -8.55 -1.16 -8.98
C MET A 37 -9.88 -0.55 -9.40
N THR A 38 -10.99 -1.00 -8.81
CA THR A 38 -12.35 -0.56 -9.14
C THR A 38 -12.99 0.16 -7.97
N ILE A 39 -13.75 1.23 -8.25
CA ILE A 39 -14.50 1.96 -7.23
C ILE A 39 -15.67 1.09 -6.77
N LEU A 40 -15.72 0.75 -5.47
CA LEU A 40 -16.75 -0.15 -4.91
C LEU A 40 -18.18 0.33 -5.23
N ARG A 41 -18.45 1.64 -5.07
CA ARG A 41 -19.80 2.21 -5.22
C ARG A 41 -20.31 2.24 -6.66
N THR A 42 -19.42 2.44 -7.64
CA THR A 42 -19.81 2.65 -9.04
C THR A 42 -19.43 1.49 -9.96
N GLY A 43 -18.55 0.60 -9.52
CA GLY A 43 -17.96 -0.46 -10.34
C GLY A 43 -16.99 0.04 -11.42
N GLN A 44 -16.75 1.36 -11.50
CA GLN A 44 -15.85 1.93 -12.50
C GLN A 44 -14.40 1.62 -12.17
N VAL A 45 -13.60 1.39 -13.20
CA VAL A 45 -12.15 1.25 -13.04
C VAL A 45 -11.57 2.61 -12.67
N ALA A 46 -10.78 2.68 -11.61
CA ALA A 46 -10.00 3.84 -11.23
C ALA A 46 -8.55 3.72 -11.71
N TYR A 47 -7.96 2.52 -11.61
CA TYR A 47 -6.59 2.26 -12.03
C TYR A 47 -6.41 0.88 -12.64
N ASN A 48 -5.53 0.79 -13.63
CA ASN A 48 -4.92 -0.44 -14.09
C ASN A 48 -3.45 -0.45 -13.68
N VAL A 49 -3.02 -1.53 -13.02
CA VAL A 49 -1.63 -1.77 -12.62
C VAL A 49 -1.11 -2.91 -13.47
N GLU A 50 -0.05 -2.65 -14.23
CA GLU A 50 0.46 -3.59 -15.22
C GLU A 50 1.98 -3.69 -15.11
N SER A 51 2.49 -4.89 -14.84
CA SER A 51 3.92 -5.18 -14.90
C SER A 51 4.30 -5.84 -16.22
N ASN A 52 5.49 -5.53 -16.72
CA ASN A 52 6.05 -6.25 -17.85
C ASN A 52 6.36 -7.72 -17.49
N THR A 53 6.61 -8.55 -18.51
CA THR A 53 6.87 -10.00 -18.32
C THR A 53 8.05 -10.28 -17.39
N SER A 54 9.09 -9.44 -17.41
CA SER A 54 10.26 -9.58 -16.52
C SER A 54 10.03 -9.01 -15.12
N LEU A 55 8.85 -8.42 -14.84
CA LEU A 55 8.47 -7.81 -13.56
C LEU A 55 9.41 -6.67 -13.09
N THR A 56 10.21 -6.13 -13.99
CA THR A 56 11.16 -5.05 -13.75
C THR A 56 10.55 -3.68 -13.99
N LYS A 57 9.41 -3.59 -14.69
CA LYS A 57 8.68 -2.34 -14.90
C LYS A 57 7.21 -2.56 -14.56
N CYS A 58 6.65 -1.64 -13.79
CA CYS A 58 5.24 -1.62 -13.42
C CYS A 58 4.67 -0.23 -13.70
N SER A 59 3.63 -0.17 -14.53
CA SER A 59 2.92 1.05 -14.86
C SER A 59 1.60 1.09 -14.09
N VAL A 60 1.28 2.25 -13.55
CA VAL A 60 -0.03 2.55 -12.95
C VAL A 60 -0.72 3.54 -13.88
N LEU A 61 -1.88 3.16 -14.44
CA LEU A 61 -2.60 3.95 -15.42
C LEU A 61 -4.02 4.24 -14.95
N ARG A 62 -4.55 5.41 -15.30
CA ARG A 62 -5.99 5.67 -15.25
C ARG A 62 -6.64 5.25 -16.57
N PRO A 63 -7.89 4.76 -16.57
CA PRO A 63 -8.57 4.40 -17.81
C PRO A 63 -8.65 5.54 -18.81
N GLY A 64 -8.26 5.27 -20.06
CA GLY A 64 -8.30 6.24 -21.15
C GLY A 64 -7.10 7.20 -21.22
N GLU A 65 -6.22 7.22 -20.21
CA GLU A 65 -4.99 8.01 -20.25
C GLU A 65 -3.86 7.23 -20.95
N LYS A 66 -3.05 7.95 -21.74
CA LYS A 66 -1.87 7.38 -22.41
C LYS A 66 -0.65 7.34 -21.50
N ASP A 67 -0.47 8.39 -20.71
CA ASP A 67 0.66 8.53 -19.81
C ASP A 67 0.31 7.93 -18.44
N PRO A 68 1.19 7.10 -17.85
CA PRO A 68 0.91 6.51 -16.55
C PRO A 68 0.98 7.55 -15.43
N VAL A 69 0.14 7.38 -14.40
CA VAL A 69 0.24 8.16 -13.16
C VAL A 69 1.56 7.89 -12.44
N ALA A 70 2.10 6.68 -12.60
CA ALA A 70 3.44 6.33 -12.15
C ALA A 70 4.05 5.20 -12.99
N LEU A 71 5.36 5.27 -13.18
CA LEU A 71 6.20 4.18 -13.68
C LEU A 71 7.19 3.77 -12.59
N ILE A 72 7.10 2.51 -12.15
CA ILE A 72 7.97 1.91 -11.14
C ILE A 72 8.94 0.96 -11.84
N GLU A 73 10.23 1.18 -11.67
CA GLU A 73 11.28 0.36 -12.28
C GLU A 73 12.12 -0.31 -11.19
N ARG A 74 12.10 -1.63 -11.17
CA ARG A 74 12.86 -2.47 -10.25
C ARG A 74 14.13 -2.98 -10.93
N LYS A 75 15.24 -2.96 -10.19
CA LYS A 75 16.55 -3.37 -10.71
C LYS A 75 17.27 -4.26 -9.71
N ASP A 76 17.93 -5.29 -10.21
CA ASP A 76 18.64 -6.25 -9.35
C ASP A 76 19.94 -5.66 -8.77
N LEU A 77 20.68 -4.91 -9.58
CA LEU A 77 22.01 -4.37 -9.20
C LEU A 77 22.01 -2.86 -8.89
N PHE A 78 20.92 -2.17 -9.16
CA PHE A 78 20.82 -0.71 -9.00
C PHE A 78 19.60 -0.35 -8.15
N PRO A 79 19.58 0.85 -7.53
CA PRO A 79 18.41 1.28 -6.78
C PRO A 79 17.16 1.36 -7.66
N ASP A 80 16.05 0.88 -7.13
CA ASP A 80 14.72 1.02 -7.74
C ASP A 80 14.39 2.49 -8.01
N LYS A 81 13.72 2.74 -9.13
CA LYS A 81 13.36 4.07 -9.61
C LYS A 81 11.85 4.21 -9.71
N ILE A 82 11.40 5.44 -9.59
CA ILE A 82 10.01 5.82 -9.82
C ILE A 82 9.96 7.14 -10.60
N THR A 83 9.01 7.22 -11.52
CA THR A 83 8.61 8.46 -12.20
C THR A 83 7.13 8.66 -11.93
N LEU A 84 6.76 9.75 -11.26
CA LEU A 84 5.37 10.17 -11.10
C LEU A 84 4.97 11.05 -12.29
N GLN A 85 3.69 11.09 -12.63
CA GLN A 85 3.19 11.91 -13.73
C GLN A 85 3.53 13.39 -13.52
N GLY A 86 4.21 13.98 -14.51
CA GLY A 86 4.65 15.37 -14.45
C GLY A 86 5.90 15.63 -13.58
N GLU A 87 6.54 14.59 -13.05
CA GLU A 87 7.71 14.71 -12.19
C GLU A 87 8.97 14.06 -12.78
N GLU A 88 10.13 14.48 -12.29
CA GLU A 88 11.41 13.88 -12.67
C GLU A 88 11.57 12.47 -12.10
N ARG A 89 12.28 11.64 -12.86
CA ARG A 89 12.65 10.29 -12.43
C ARG A 89 13.57 10.34 -11.23
N GLN A 90 13.16 9.68 -10.14
CA GLN A 90 13.91 9.65 -8.89
C GLN A 90 14.04 8.23 -8.32
N THR A 91 14.79 8.05 -7.24
CA THR A 91 14.85 6.74 -6.55
C THR A 91 13.63 6.53 -5.67
N ILE A 92 13.18 5.29 -5.52
CA ILE A 92 12.11 4.99 -4.55
C ILE A 92 12.53 5.41 -3.15
N LYS A 93 13.79 5.21 -2.76
CA LYS A 93 14.31 5.61 -1.45
C LYS A 93 14.36 7.13 -1.23
N SER A 94 14.57 7.92 -2.29
CA SER A 94 14.53 9.39 -2.17
C SER A 94 13.11 9.90 -1.99
N TRP A 95 12.14 9.27 -2.66
CA TRP A 95 10.73 9.58 -2.57
C TRP A 95 10.07 9.08 -1.27
N LEU A 96 10.25 7.79 -0.96
CA LEU A 96 9.75 7.11 0.23
C LEU A 96 10.85 6.95 1.28
N LYS A 97 10.90 7.87 2.25
CA LYS A 97 11.83 7.82 3.39
C LYS A 97 11.53 6.58 4.26
N GLY A 98 12.58 5.88 4.68
CA GLY A 98 12.46 4.59 5.39
C GLY A 98 12.36 3.38 4.47
N TYR A 99 12.22 3.57 3.14
CA TYR A 99 12.26 2.45 2.21
C TYR A 99 13.68 1.85 2.13
N GLY A 100 13.78 0.52 2.29
CA GLY A 100 15.02 -0.24 2.17
C GLY A 100 15.90 -0.29 3.44
N THR A 101 15.43 0.19 4.59
CA THR A 101 16.13 0.04 5.87
C THR A 101 15.59 -1.12 6.71
N PHE A 102 16.43 -1.75 7.53
CA PHE A 102 16.07 -2.85 8.45
C PHE A 102 15.02 -2.47 9.52
N LYS A 103 14.80 -1.17 9.77
CA LYS A 103 13.65 -0.68 10.54
C LYS A 103 12.59 -0.24 9.54
N GLU A 104 11.52 -1.02 9.45
CA GLU A 104 10.64 -1.05 8.28
C GLU A 104 9.56 0.02 8.27
N PHE A 105 9.18 0.56 9.43
CA PHE A 105 8.10 1.55 9.55
C PHE A 105 8.42 2.62 10.62
N PRO A 106 7.90 3.86 10.45
CA PRO A 106 7.05 4.30 9.35
C PRO A 106 7.81 4.54 8.03
N ILE A 107 7.16 4.25 6.89
CA ILE A 107 7.62 4.68 5.56
C ILE A 107 6.91 5.99 5.23
N SER A 108 7.67 7.01 4.84
CA SER A 108 7.13 8.38 4.75
C SER A 108 7.32 8.99 3.37
N PHE A 109 6.39 9.82 2.93
CA PHE A 109 6.54 10.65 1.75
C PHE A 109 5.92 12.03 1.98
N GLU A 110 6.30 12.98 1.14
CA GLU A 110 5.75 14.33 1.15
C GLU A 110 4.84 14.54 -0.07
N ARG A 111 3.71 15.19 0.15
CA ARG A 111 2.80 15.61 -0.92
C ARG A 111 2.08 16.89 -0.51
N SER A 112 2.00 17.86 -1.41
CA SER A 112 1.26 19.12 -1.17
C SER A 112 1.66 19.84 0.12
N GLY A 113 2.96 19.79 0.49
CA GLY A 113 3.48 20.43 1.71
C GLY A 113 3.24 19.67 3.01
N ASN A 114 2.59 18.50 2.97
CA ASN A 114 2.36 17.65 4.13
C ASN A 114 3.22 16.38 4.06
N THR A 115 3.58 15.86 5.24
CA THR A 115 4.26 14.58 5.39
C THR A 115 3.25 13.51 5.77
N TYR A 116 3.34 12.36 5.11
CA TYR A 116 2.48 11.22 5.35
C TYR A 116 3.29 10.00 5.75
N HIS A 117 2.74 9.18 6.63
CA HIS A 117 3.39 8.00 7.19
C HIS A 117 2.55 6.76 6.96
N TRP A 118 3.04 5.84 6.14
CA TRP A 118 2.60 4.47 6.18
C TRP A 118 3.09 3.85 7.49
N LYS A 119 2.19 3.20 8.22
CA LYS A 119 2.44 2.44 9.44
C LYS A 119 1.80 1.06 9.30
N ILE A 120 2.32 0.10 10.05
CA ILE A 120 1.74 -1.23 10.18
C ILE A 120 1.28 -1.43 11.62
N ASN A 121 0.08 -1.98 11.79
CA ASN A 121 -0.41 -2.41 13.09
C ASN A 121 -0.01 -3.88 13.38
N PHE A 122 -0.31 -4.37 14.59
CA PHE A 122 0.05 -5.74 14.99
C PHE A 122 -0.57 -6.85 14.13
N VAL A 123 -1.65 -6.57 13.39
CA VAL A 123 -2.27 -7.52 12.47
C VAL A 123 -1.74 -7.39 11.03
N SER A 124 -0.60 -6.72 10.85
CA SER A 124 0.05 -6.49 9.56
C SER A 124 -0.81 -5.71 8.56
N GLN A 125 -1.77 -4.92 9.04
CA GLN A 125 -2.58 -4.04 8.21
C GLN A 125 -1.82 -2.74 7.97
N LEU A 126 -1.83 -2.29 6.73
CA LEU A 126 -1.12 -1.11 6.28
C LEU A 126 -2.07 0.09 6.32
N ALA A 127 -1.70 1.16 7.04
CA ALA A 127 -2.48 2.38 7.17
C ALA A 127 -1.61 3.63 7.00
N LEU A 128 -2.17 4.66 6.39
CA LEU A 128 -1.53 5.94 6.09
C LEU A 128 -2.05 7.00 7.05
N PHE A 129 -1.15 7.80 7.61
CA PHE A 129 -1.46 8.87 8.54
C PHE A 129 -0.86 10.17 8.02
N ASN A 130 -1.55 11.30 8.23
CA ASN A 130 -0.92 12.61 8.12
C ASN A 130 -0.02 12.81 9.36
N ALA A 131 1.19 13.32 9.19
CA ALA A 131 2.10 13.63 10.29
C ALA A 131 1.50 14.61 11.32
N ASN A 132 0.64 15.52 10.86
CA ASN A 132 -0.06 16.48 11.70
C ASN A 132 -1.23 15.86 12.49
N GLN A 133 -1.70 14.67 12.09
CA GLN A 133 -2.80 13.93 12.70
C GLN A 133 -2.41 12.45 12.85
N PRO A 134 -1.43 12.14 13.72
CA PRO A 134 -0.77 10.84 13.75
C PRO A 134 -1.65 9.69 14.25
N ASP A 135 -2.80 10.01 14.87
CA ASP A 135 -3.73 9.07 15.49
C ASP A 135 -4.94 8.75 14.59
N HIS A 136 -5.14 9.49 13.49
CA HIS A 136 -6.26 9.31 12.56
C HIS A 136 -5.74 8.84 11.19
N PRO A 137 -6.00 7.58 10.79
CA PRO A 137 -5.60 7.09 9.48
C PRO A 137 -6.46 7.74 8.39
N ILE A 138 -5.84 8.19 7.31
CA ILE A 138 -6.51 8.79 6.15
C ILE A 138 -6.65 7.79 5.00
N ALA A 139 -5.94 6.67 5.04
CA ALA A 139 -6.12 5.56 4.10
C ALA A 139 -5.64 4.25 4.73
N TRP A 140 -6.20 3.12 4.30
CA TRP A 140 -5.74 1.81 4.75
C TRP A 140 -6.11 0.69 3.79
N PHE A 141 -5.32 -0.37 3.89
CA PHE A 141 -5.40 -1.51 3.01
C PHE A 141 -5.65 -2.80 3.78
N GLU A 142 -6.60 -3.57 3.27
CA GLU A 142 -6.92 -4.91 3.74
C GLU A 142 -6.64 -5.91 2.62
N ARG A 143 -5.75 -6.89 2.89
CA ARG A 143 -5.47 -8.01 1.98
C ARG A 143 -6.68 -8.90 1.81
N SER A 144 -6.72 -9.65 0.71
CA SER A 144 -7.74 -10.68 0.51
C SER A 144 -7.64 -11.74 1.60
N LYS A 145 -8.80 -12.21 2.09
CA LYS A 145 -8.88 -13.18 3.19
C LYS A 145 -9.88 -14.27 2.83
N LYS A 146 -9.48 -15.53 3.03
CA LYS A 146 -10.41 -16.66 2.96
C LYS A 146 -11.20 -16.71 4.27
N ARG A 147 -12.53 -16.78 4.16
CA ARG A 147 -13.44 -17.00 5.29
C ARG A 147 -14.41 -18.11 4.95
N VAL A 148 -15.02 -18.70 5.98
CA VAL A 148 -16.18 -19.58 5.81
C VAL A 148 -17.40 -18.79 6.22
N ILE A 149 -18.33 -18.58 5.29
CA ILE A 149 -19.61 -17.92 5.52
C ILE A 149 -20.69 -18.93 5.16
N ASP A 150 -21.57 -19.25 6.11
CA ASP A 150 -22.63 -20.25 5.95
C ASP A 150 -22.11 -21.61 5.45
N GLY A 151 -20.98 -22.06 6.02
CA GLY A 151 -20.34 -23.34 5.67
C GLY A 151 -19.62 -23.35 4.32
N LYS A 152 -19.61 -22.24 3.56
CA LYS A 152 -18.96 -22.15 2.25
C LYS A 152 -17.69 -21.31 2.31
N PRO A 153 -16.58 -21.75 1.67
CA PRO A 153 -15.39 -20.93 1.55
C PRO A 153 -15.66 -19.73 0.63
N VAL A 154 -15.48 -18.53 1.17
CA VAL A 154 -15.61 -17.25 0.48
C VAL A 154 -14.27 -16.52 0.54
N ILE A 155 -13.85 -15.95 -0.59
CA ILE A 155 -12.69 -15.05 -0.64
C ILE A 155 -13.21 -13.62 -0.50
N LEU A 156 -12.90 -12.98 0.61
CA LEU A 156 -13.07 -11.54 0.75
C LEU A 156 -12.02 -10.85 -0.10
N GLN A 157 -12.48 -9.96 -0.99
CA GLN A 157 -11.62 -9.23 -1.91
C GLN A 157 -10.74 -8.24 -1.16
N ALA A 158 -9.53 -8.00 -1.67
CA ALA A 158 -8.64 -6.97 -1.14
C ALA A 158 -9.16 -5.57 -1.50
N TRP A 159 -8.96 -4.60 -0.62
CA TRP A 159 -9.42 -3.24 -0.83
C TRP A 159 -8.53 -2.20 -0.15
N LEU A 160 -8.44 -1.03 -0.78
CA LEU A 160 -7.80 0.17 -0.26
C LEU A 160 -8.88 1.22 -0.06
N ALA A 161 -9.07 1.69 1.16
CA ALA A 161 -10.05 2.71 1.47
C ALA A 161 -9.37 4.03 1.87
N MET A 162 -10.03 5.15 1.57
CA MET A 162 -9.50 6.50 1.72
C MET A 162 -10.55 7.43 2.30
N GLU A 163 -10.11 8.25 3.24
CA GLU A 163 -10.85 9.38 3.79
C GLU A 163 -10.84 10.57 2.83
N PRO A 164 -11.74 11.57 3.00
CA PRO A 164 -11.79 12.76 2.15
C PRO A 164 -10.43 13.46 1.98
N GLU A 165 -9.62 13.51 3.02
CA GLU A 165 -8.27 14.12 2.96
C GLU A 165 -7.37 13.42 1.94
N ALA A 166 -7.36 12.08 1.95
CA ALA A 166 -6.53 11.29 1.06
C ALA A 166 -6.96 11.38 -0.42
N ILE A 167 -8.20 11.79 -0.71
CA ILE A 167 -8.67 12.01 -2.09
C ILE A 167 -7.86 13.10 -2.79
N SER A 168 -7.47 14.15 -2.06
CA SER A 168 -6.66 15.25 -2.61
C SER A 168 -5.27 14.80 -3.10
N ILE A 169 -4.80 13.66 -2.59
CA ILE A 169 -3.50 13.06 -2.92
C ILE A 169 -3.65 11.62 -3.43
N GLN A 170 -4.81 11.27 -4.01
CA GLN A 170 -5.20 9.90 -4.34
C GLN A 170 -4.12 9.12 -5.11
N ASP A 171 -3.52 9.71 -6.15
CA ASP A 171 -2.49 9.03 -6.94
C ASP A 171 -1.25 8.71 -6.09
N ALA A 172 -0.81 9.65 -5.25
CA ALA A 172 0.32 9.42 -4.35
C ALA A 172 0.01 8.32 -3.34
N VAL A 173 -1.23 8.27 -2.82
CA VAL A 173 -1.71 7.20 -1.93
C VAL A 173 -1.65 5.85 -2.64
N VAL A 174 -2.26 5.73 -3.82
CA VAL A 174 -2.30 4.48 -4.60
C VAL A 174 -0.90 4.00 -4.94
N VAL A 175 -0.06 4.88 -5.48
CA VAL A 175 1.28 4.52 -5.94
C VAL A 175 2.18 4.15 -4.76
N SER A 176 2.16 4.93 -3.67
CA SER A 176 2.96 4.61 -2.48
C SER A 176 2.49 3.32 -1.81
N PHE A 177 1.17 3.08 -1.75
CA PHE A 177 0.59 1.81 -1.32
C PHE A 177 1.16 0.63 -2.12
N LEU A 178 1.09 0.69 -3.45
CA LEU A 178 1.56 -0.41 -4.32
C LEU A 178 3.04 -0.72 -4.09
N VAL A 179 3.87 0.31 -3.91
CA VAL A 179 5.31 0.17 -3.63
C VAL A 179 5.55 -0.45 -2.25
N VAL A 180 4.91 0.09 -1.21
CA VAL A 180 5.09 -0.37 0.18
C VAL A 180 4.58 -1.80 0.35
N GLU A 181 3.38 -2.10 -0.14
CA GLU A 181 2.78 -3.43 -0.05
C GLU A 181 3.55 -4.47 -0.86
N HIS A 182 4.14 -4.08 -2.00
CA HIS A 182 5.02 -4.98 -2.75
C HIS A 182 6.26 -5.36 -1.94
N LYS A 183 6.89 -4.37 -1.29
CA LYS A 183 8.04 -4.61 -0.40
C LYS A 183 7.65 -5.57 0.72
N LEU A 184 6.54 -5.32 1.40
CA LEU A 184 6.04 -6.19 2.47
C LEU A 184 5.86 -7.64 2.03
N ARG A 185 5.25 -7.87 0.86
CA ARG A 185 5.09 -9.24 0.33
C ARG A 185 6.41 -9.90 -0.02
N THR A 186 7.41 -9.12 -0.42
CA THR A 186 8.75 -9.63 -0.74
C THR A 186 9.51 -9.98 0.53
N ASP A 187 9.47 -9.13 1.55
CA ASP A 187 10.13 -9.37 2.84
C ASP A 187 9.53 -10.59 3.55
N MET A 188 8.19 -10.73 3.55
CA MET A 188 7.51 -11.89 4.12
C MET A 188 7.93 -13.19 3.43
N LYS A 189 8.00 -13.21 2.10
CA LYS A 189 8.45 -14.39 1.34
C LYS A 189 9.89 -14.75 1.66
N ALA A 190 10.78 -13.76 1.75
CA ALA A 190 12.16 -13.99 2.13
C ALA A 190 12.25 -14.58 3.55
N GLY A 191 11.47 -14.03 4.49
CA GLY A 191 11.38 -14.55 5.87
C GLY A 191 10.87 -15.99 5.94
N ASP A 192 9.82 -16.33 5.17
CA ASP A 192 9.26 -17.69 5.13
C ASP A 192 10.26 -18.71 4.55
N LEU A 193 10.99 -18.33 3.51
CA LEU A 193 12.06 -19.16 2.93
C LEU A 193 13.17 -19.42 3.94
N VAL A 194 13.62 -18.40 4.66
CA VAL A 194 14.64 -18.53 5.72
C VAL A 194 14.12 -19.42 6.87
N ALA A 195 12.84 -19.34 7.20
CA ALA A 195 12.21 -20.14 8.25
C ALA A 195 11.81 -21.57 7.82
N GLY A 196 12.05 -21.96 6.56
CA GLY A 196 11.68 -23.27 6.02
C GLY A 196 10.17 -23.50 5.93
N ARG A 197 9.35 -22.44 5.88
CA ARG A 197 7.89 -22.52 5.79
C ARG A 197 7.44 -22.39 4.34
N ALA A 198 6.68 -23.37 3.84
CA ALA A 198 6.02 -23.25 2.54
C ALA A 198 4.85 -22.28 2.66
N SER A 199 5.00 -21.06 2.13
CA SER A 199 3.96 -20.06 2.15
C SER A 199 3.03 -20.21 0.94
N ASN A 200 1.82 -20.74 1.17
CA ASN A 200 0.75 -20.87 0.19
C ASN A 200 0.06 -19.50 -0.06
N TYR A 201 0.79 -18.53 -0.60
CA TYR A 201 0.14 -17.33 -1.14
C TYR A 201 -0.33 -17.62 -2.56
N VAL A 202 -1.64 -17.79 -2.72
CA VAL A 202 -2.30 -17.86 -4.03
C VAL A 202 -2.38 -16.43 -4.58
N PHE A 203 -1.82 -16.23 -5.77
CA PHE A 203 -1.84 -14.96 -6.51
C PHE A 203 -3.20 -14.69 -7.16
#